data_AF-A0A958IU14-F1
#
_entry.id   AF-A0A958IU14-F1
#
_cell.length_a   1.000
_cell.length_b   1.000
_cell.length_c   1.000
_cell.angle_alpha   90.00
_cell.angle_beta   90.00
_cell.angle_gamma   90.00
#
_symmetry.space_group_name_H-M   'P 1'
#
loop_
_entity.id
_entity.type
_entity.pdbx_description
1 polymer ?
#
loop_
_entity_poly.entity_id
_entity_poly.type
_entity_poly.pdbx_seq_one_letter_code
_entity_poly.pdbx_strand_id
1 'polypeptide(L)'
;ANLQLRMKEARERISAANKAAYSARRAFEIAETRVDNGLSTQVELKDSRVALDRAQLNYYSAIFDYLRAYFEWELATGKVE
;
A
#
# COMPACT_ATOMS: atom_id res chain seq x y z
N ALA A 1 5.70 26.13 -2.27
CA ALA A 1 5.32 25.48 -3.54
C ALA A 1 5.62 23.97 -3.56
N ASN A 2 6.84 23.51 -3.21
CA ASN A 2 7.24 22.09 -3.34
C ASN A 2 6.52 21.12 -2.36
N LEU A 3 6.26 21.54 -1.11
CA LEU A 3 5.65 20.69 -0.07
C LEU A 3 4.18 20.29 -0.37
N GLN A 4 3.36 21.21 -0.88
CA GLN A 4 1.98 20.89 -1.26
C GLN A 4 1.91 19.92 -2.45
N LEU A 5 2.84 20.05 -3.41
CA LEU A 5 2.96 19.11 -4.51
C LEU A 5 3.34 17.72 -4.00
N ARG A 6 4.32 17.62 -3.09
CA ARG A 6 4.70 16.37 -2.43
C ARG A 6 3.53 15.71 -1.70
N MET A 7 2.72 16.49 -0.98
CA MET A 7 1.52 15.96 -0.31
C MET A 7 0.49 15.43 -1.30
N LYS A 8 0.28 16.12 -2.43
CA LYS A 8 -0.64 15.66 -3.49
C LYS A 8 -0.16 14.34 -4.09
N GLU A 9 1.11 14.27 -4.47
CA GLU A 9 1.73 13.05 -5.01
C GLU A 9 1.68 11.89 -4.01
N ALA A 10 1.92 12.15 -2.72
CA ALA A 10 1.82 11.14 -1.69
C ALA A 10 0.38 10.62 -1.54
N ARG A 11 -0.63 11.49 -1.64
CA ARG A 11 -2.05 11.10 -1.67
C ARG A 11 -2.40 10.22 -2.87
N GLU A 12 -1.89 10.55 -4.04
CA GLU A 12 -2.08 9.73 -5.25
C GLU A 12 -1.39 8.36 -5.10
N ARG A 13 -0.18 8.33 -4.54
CA ARG A 13 0.53 7.09 -4.20
C ARG A 13 -0.23 6.22 -3.21
N ILE A 14 -0.82 6.79 -2.16
CA ILE A 14 -1.68 6.06 -1.21
C ILE A 14 -2.86 5.41 -1.94
N SER A 15 -3.54 6.15 -2.82
CA SER A 15 -4.67 5.62 -3.60
C SER A 15 -4.26 4.46 -4.51
N ALA A 16 -3.13 4.60 -5.22
CA ALA A 16 -2.59 3.54 -6.07
C ALA A 16 -2.19 2.30 -5.25
N ALA A 17 -1.48 2.50 -4.14
CA ALA A 17 -1.05 1.41 -3.27
C ALA A 17 -2.23 0.69 -2.61
N ASN A 18 -3.30 1.40 -2.23
CA ASN A 18 -4.53 0.80 -1.71
C ASN A 18 -5.19 -0.12 -2.76
N LYS A 19 -5.30 0.34 -4.00
CA LYS A 19 -5.85 -0.48 -5.10
C LYS A 19 -4.97 -1.71 -5.37
N ALA A 20 -3.65 -1.55 -5.33
CA ALA A 20 -2.72 -2.67 -5.48
C ALA A 20 -2.87 -3.70 -4.35
N ALA A 21 -2.98 -3.24 -3.08
CA ALA A 21 -3.21 -4.11 -1.93
C ALA A 21 -4.55 -4.86 -2.04
N TYR A 22 -5.62 -4.18 -2.48
CA TYR A 22 -6.91 -4.82 -2.74
C TYR A 22 -6.81 -5.89 -3.81
N SER A 23 -6.17 -5.61 -4.95
CA SER A 23 -5.98 -6.60 -6.02
C SER A 23 -5.14 -7.78 -5.56
N ALA A 24 -4.05 -7.55 -4.82
CA ALA A 24 -3.22 -8.61 -4.26
C ALA A 24 -4.00 -9.48 -3.26
N ARG A 25 -4.90 -8.88 -2.48
CA ARG A 25 -5.79 -9.61 -1.56
C ARG A 25 -6.73 -10.53 -2.32
N ARG A 26 -7.37 -10.04 -3.38
CA ARG A 26 -8.23 -10.85 -4.24
C ARG A 26 -7.46 -12.00 -4.91
N ALA A 27 -6.23 -11.74 -5.35
CA ALA A 27 -5.38 -12.77 -5.93
C ALA A 27 -5.01 -13.87 -4.92
N PHE A 28 -4.69 -13.49 -3.67
CA PHE A 28 -4.44 -14.44 -2.59
C PHE A 28 -5.69 -15.30 -2.28
N GLU A 29 -6.88 -14.70 -2.17
CA GLU A 29 -8.15 -15.42 -1.94
C GLU A 29 -8.45 -16.44 -3.05
N ILE A 30 -8.16 -16.08 -4.31
CA ILE A 30 -8.27 -17.00 -5.45
C ILE A 30 -7.24 -18.14 -5.34
N ALA A 31 -5.99 -17.84 -4.99
CA ALA A 31 -4.96 -18.86 -4.81
C ALA A 31 -5.31 -19.85 -3.69
N GLU A 32 -5.87 -19.35 -2.59
CA GLU A 32 -6.36 -20.14 -1.45
C GLU A 32 -7.46 -21.11 -1.94
N THR A 33 -8.45 -20.60 -2.66
CA THR A 33 -9.52 -21.42 -3.25
C THR A 33 -8.97 -22.48 -4.23
N ARG A 34 -7.95 -22.15 -5.02
CA ARG A 34 -7.34 -23.11 -5.95
C ARG A 34 -6.59 -24.22 -5.24
N VAL A 35 -5.85 -23.90 -4.17
CA VAL A 35 -5.19 -24.90 -3.33
C VAL A 35 -6.21 -25.83 -2.68
N ASP A 36 -7.30 -25.29 -2.12
CA ASP A 36 -8.34 -26.08 -1.45
C ASP A 36 -9.02 -27.08 -2.41
N ASN A 37 -9.11 -26.71 -3.69
CA ASN A 37 -9.63 -27.58 -4.75
C ASN A 37 -8.56 -28.49 -5.39
N GLY A 38 -7.32 -28.48 -4.90
CA GLY A 38 -6.21 -29.27 -5.45
C GLY A 38 -5.72 -28.81 -6.84
N LEU A 39 -6.03 -27.57 -7.23
CA LEU A 39 -5.75 -26.97 -8.55
C LEU A 39 -4.49 -26.08 -8.57
N SER A 40 -3.74 -26.03 -7.47
CA SER A 40 -2.55 -25.21 -7.28
C SER A 40 -1.71 -25.77 -6.12
N THR A 41 -0.48 -25.29 -5.96
CA THR A 41 0.46 -25.78 -4.95
C THR A 41 0.53 -24.87 -3.72
N GLN A 42 0.95 -25.44 -2.58
CA GLN A 42 1.23 -24.67 -1.36
C GLN A 42 2.33 -23.61 -1.54
N VAL A 43 3.24 -23.80 -2.50
CA VAL A 43 4.30 -22.82 -2.81
C VAL A 43 3.69 -21.60 -3.50
N GLU A 44 2.83 -21.80 -4.51
CA GLU A 44 2.13 -20.71 -5.19
C GLU A 44 1.23 -19.90 -4.22
N LEU A 45 0.57 -20.57 -3.28
CA LEU A 45 -0.19 -19.89 -2.23
C LEU A 45 0.72 -19.02 -1.35
N LYS A 46 1.88 -19.53 -0.93
CA LYS A 46 2.86 -18.74 -0.16
C LYS A 46 3.38 -17.54 -0.96
N ASP A 47 3.66 -17.69 -2.25
CA ASP A 47 4.12 -16.60 -3.10
C ASP A 47 3.06 -15.50 -3.23
N SER A 48 1.79 -15.88 -3.43
CA SER A 48 0.68 -14.91 -3.44
C SER A 48 0.50 -14.21 -2.09
N ARG A 49 0.75 -14.90 -0.96
CA ARG A 49 0.74 -14.28 0.37
C ARG A 49 1.84 -13.23 0.51
N VAL A 50 3.05 -13.55 0.09
CA VAL A 50 4.18 -12.61 0.10
C VAL A 50 3.89 -11.40 -0.78
N ALA A 51 3.24 -11.59 -1.94
CA ALA A 51 2.81 -10.49 -2.79
C ALA A 51 1.77 -9.58 -2.10
N LEU A 52 0.80 -10.16 -1.39
CA LEU A 52 -0.16 -9.41 -0.57
C LEU A 52 0.55 -8.62 0.53
N ASP A 53 1.41 -9.26 1.31
CA ASP A 53 2.11 -8.60 2.43
C ASP A 53 2.99 -7.44 1.90
N ARG A 54 3.66 -7.61 0.76
CA ARG A 54 4.41 -6.52 0.09
C ARG A 54 3.51 -5.37 -0.34
N ALA A 55 2.34 -5.65 -0.91
CA ALA A 55 1.41 -4.61 -1.34
C ALA A 55 0.85 -3.83 -0.13
N GLN A 56 0.59 -4.51 1.00
CA GLN A 56 0.18 -3.87 2.25
C GLN A 56 1.30 -3.01 2.84
N LEU A 57 2.54 -3.50 2.87
CA LEU A 57 3.69 -2.71 3.31
C LEU A 57 3.85 -1.44 2.46
N ASN A 58 3.72 -1.54 1.14
CA ASN A 58 3.79 -0.38 0.26
C ASN A 58 2.67 0.64 0.55
N TYR A 59 1.47 0.17 0.86
CA TYR A 59 0.36 1.04 1.25
C TYR A 59 0.64 1.79 2.56
N TYR A 60 1.13 1.09 3.59
CA TYR A 60 1.50 1.72 4.86
C TYR A 60 2.67 2.69 4.73
N SER A 61 3.68 2.36 3.94
CA SER A 61 4.80 3.27 3.63
C SER A 61 4.31 4.54 2.93
N ALA A 62 3.37 4.43 1.98
CA ALA A 62 2.79 5.60 1.31
C ALA A 62 2.02 6.51 2.29
N ILE A 63 1.30 5.93 3.26
CA ILE A 63 0.63 6.70 4.32
C ILE A 63 1.66 7.42 5.19
N PHE A 64 2.71 6.71 5.61
CA PHE A 64 3.78 7.28 6.42
C PHE A 64 4.45 8.46 5.71
N ASP A 65 4.79 8.33 4.43
CA ASP A 65 5.41 9.39 3.63
C ASP A 65 4.50 10.63 3.51
N TYR A 66 3.18 10.44 3.38
CA TYR A 66 2.23 11.54 3.38
C TYR A 66 2.19 12.27 4.72
N LEU A 67 2.10 11.54 5.83
CA LEU A 67 2.06 12.12 7.17
C LEU A 67 3.35 12.89 7.47
N ARG A 68 4.49 12.34 7.07
CA ARG A 68 5.76 13.04 7.15
C ARG A 68 5.75 14.35 6.36
N ALA A 69 5.30 14.32 5.10
CA ALA A 69 5.21 15.52 4.27
C ALA A 69 4.24 16.56 4.84
N TYR A 70 3.16 16.12 5.49
CA TYR A 70 2.19 16.97 6.17
C TYR A 70 2.84 17.70 7.36
N PHE A 71 3.53 16.99 8.25
CA PHE A 71 4.21 17.61 9.40
C PHE A 71 5.36 18.54 8.96
N GLU A 72 6.11 18.16 7.93
CA GLU A 72 7.13 19.04 7.33
C GLU A 72 6.51 20.35 6.79
N TRP A 73 5.29 20.28 6.24
CA TRP A 73 4.55 21.46 5.77
C TRP A 73 4.01 22.32 6.92
N GLU A 74 3.47 21.71 7.98
CA GLU A 74 2.99 22.44 9.17
C GLU A 74 4.14 23.23 9.82
N LEU A 75 5.29 22.58 10.01
CA LEU A 75 6.49 23.21 10.56
C LEU A 75 6.98 24.36 9.67
N ALA A 76 7.05 24.15 8.36
CA ALA A 76 7.51 25.18 7.42
C ALA A 76 6.56 26.37 7.28
N THR A 77 5.27 26.19 7.58
CA THR A 77 4.26 27.26 7.48
C THR A 77 3.95 27.94 8.82
N GLY A 78 4.60 27.50 9.91
CA GLY A 78 4.37 28.05 11.25
C GLY A 78 2.98 27.77 11.81
N LYS A 79 2.26 26.78 11.24
CA LYS A 79 0.95 26.31 11.70
C LYS A 79 1.09 25.15 12.70
N VAL A 80 2.15 25.19 13.49
CA VAL A 80 2.36 24.23 14.56
C VAL A 80 1.36 24.59 15.66
N GLU A 81 0.29 23.82 15.81
CA GLU A 81 -0.48 23.78 17.07
C GLU A 81 0.27 22.95 18.12
#